data_AF-A0A1H9MAZ3-F1
#
_entry.id   AF-A0A1H9MAZ3-F1
#
_cell.length_a   1.000
_cell.length_b   1.000
_cell.length_c   1.000
_cell.angle_alpha   90.00
_cell.angle_beta   90.00
_cell.angle_gamma   90.00
#
_symmetry.space_group_name_H-M   'P 1'
#
loop_
_entity.id
_entity.type
_entity.pdbx_description
1 polymer ?
#
loop_
_entity_poly.entity_id
_entity_poly.type
_entity_poly.pdbx_seq_one_letter_code
_entity_poly.pdbx_strand_id
1 'polypeptide(L)'
;MRSVNTKHLLIALFIALFAASCKKDALVEPEVEPVAKGKFENGFFIVNEGWFGRGTGEVSFFNYSTGKLTDSIFKRENAGKDLKPESSTLQYGTIFKDNLYLVSKVGGPVVVVDAYTLKEKARIAAKGGNDWRAFLGIDENTGLLSSSSGVYLVNLKNMTAYAKLVGADGQVGDMIKSGNYIFMHSATDGLLIYNASDYTLNRKIKGMTVGFAKTPNGKVWYAGAKYLYQTDPQTLAKDSVSLSFTTYASWGAWHAGSITASTKDNIVYLLKTGSFGGGSEVYKYDGTAVSLNAPFATNPDKQIFYGKGIGYDPKLNQVVIQTVQSGYGANYAINNLYFYDTAGALKNTVPYEGYHFPAITVFHQ
;
A
#
# COMPACT_ATOMS: atom_id res chain seq x y z
N MET A 1 30.13 85.57 -42.04
CA MET A 1 31.01 85.15 -40.92
C MET A 1 30.20 84.20 -40.04
N ARG A 2 30.79 83.05 -39.67
CA ARG A 2 30.28 81.94 -38.83
C ARG A 2 29.37 80.91 -39.50
N SER A 3 30.01 79.79 -39.85
CA SER A 3 29.43 78.48 -40.18
C SER A 3 28.82 77.82 -38.93
N VAL A 4 27.61 77.27 -39.05
CA VAL A 4 27.01 76.37 -38.04
C VAL A 4 26.58 75.07 -38.74
N ASN A 5 26.84 73.98 -38.02
CA ASN A 5 27.09 72.61 -38.46
C ASN A 5 25.80 71.79 -38.64
N THR A 6 25.59 71.26 -39.84
CA THR A 6 24.45 70.41 -40.25
C THR A 6 24.62 68.95 -39.81
N LYS A 7 24.36 68.64 -38.54
CA LYS A 7 24.38 67.24 -38.05
C LYS A 7 23.19 66.77 -37.19
N HIS A 8 22.14 67.57 -36.98
CA HIS A 8 21.02 67.15 -36.13
C HIS A 8 19.65 67.38 -36.78
N LEU A 9 19.43 66.81 -37.97
CA LEU A 9 18.10 66.77 -38.59
C LEU A 9 17.75 65.38 -39.17
N LEU A 10 18.19 64.31 -38.51
CA LEU A 10 17.96 62.91 -38.94
C LEU A 10 17.60 61.97 -37.78
N ILE A 11 17.15 62.52 -36.64
CA ILE A 11 16.73 61.73 -35.46
C ILE A 11 15.40 62.27 -34.94
N ALA A 12 14.37 62.31 -35.80
CA ALA A 12 13.00 62.58 -35.35
C ALA A 12 11.95 61.93 -36.28
N LEU A 13 12.33 60.92 -37.06
CA LEU A 13 11.40 60.20 -37.94
C LEU A 13 11.67 58.68 -37.95
N PHE A 14 12.00 58.11 -36.79
CA PHE A 14 12.19 56.67 -36.63
C PHE A 14 11.71 56.13 -35.26
N ILE A 15 10.67 56.75 -34.67
CA ILE A 15 10.04 56.25 -33.43
C ILE A 15 8.50 56.16 -33.59
N ALA A 16 8.01 55.88 -34.79
CA ALA A 16 6.56 55.77 -35.02
C ALA A 16 6.14 54.65 -35.97
N LEU A 17 6.97 53.62 -36.17
CA LEU A 17 6.69 52.53 -37.12
C LEU A 17 7.24 51.17 -36.63
N PHE A 18 6.95 50.78 -35.39
CA PHE A 18 7.12 49.37 -34.95
C PHE A 18 6.04 48.89 -33.97
N ALA A 19 4.85 49.48 -34.00
CA ALA A 19 3.68 49.01 -33.25
C ALA A 19 2.70 48.21 -34.13
N ALA A 20 3.19 47.43 -35.09
CA ALA A 20 2.37 46.57 -35.93
C ALA A 20 2.95 45.14 -36.02
N SER A 21 2.43 44.29 -35.13
CA SER A 21 2.13 42.88 -35.39
C SER A 21 3.29 41.94 -35.76
N CYS A 22 4.19 41.66 -34.80
CA CYS A 22 4.75 40.31 -34.69
C CYS A 22 3.81 39.48 -33.83
N LYS A 23 2.92 38.69 -34.46
CA LYS A 23 2.36 37.51 -33.79
C LYS A 23 3.53 36.58 -33.49
N LYS A 24 3.95 36.50 -32.23
CA LYS A 24 4.76 35.38 -31.77
C LYS A 24 3.82 34.20 -31.75
N ASP A 25 3.91 33.34 -32.75
CA ASP A 25 3.39 31.98 -32.63
C ASP A 25 4.04 31.40 -31.37
N ALA A 26 3.21 31.13 -30.37
CA ALA A 26 3.65 30.41 -29.20
C ALA A 26 4.17 29.07 -29.71
N LEU A 27 5.47 28.82 -29.52
CA LEU A 27 6.01 27.49 -29.68
C LEU A 27 5.27 26.62 -28.67
N VAL A 28 4.30 25.85 -29.17
CA VAL A 28 3.71 24.74 -28.43
C VAL A 28 4.85 23.75 -28.27
N GLU A 29 5.48 23.75 -27.09
CA GLU A 29 6.39 22.66 -26.74
C GLU A 29 5.60 21.35 -26.90
N PRO A 30 6.11 20.38 -27.66
CA PRO A 30 5.42 19.11 -27.81
C PRO A 30 5.26 18.51 -26.41
N GLU A 31 4.02 18.30 -26.00
CA GLU A 31 3.70 17.58 -24.78
C GLU A 31 4.35 16.20 -24.92
N VAL A 32 5.46 16.00 -24.21
CA VAL A 32 6.14 14.70 -24.18
C VAL A 32 5.24 13.78 -23.40
N GLU A 33 4.38 13.04 -24.12
CA GLU A 33 3.60 11.94 -23.59
C GLU A 33 4.53 11.08 -22.70
N PRO A 34 4.20 10.92 -21.41
CA PRO A 34 5.06 10.18 -20.50
C PRO A 34 5.23 8.75 -21.04
N VAL A 35 6.49 8.34 -21.22
CA VAL A 35 6.81 7.00 -21.72
C VAL A 35 6.24 5.97 -20.75
N ALA A 36 5.39 5.08 -21.26
CA ALA A 36 4.86 3.93 -20.54
C ALA A 36 6.00 3.17 -19.83
N LYS A 37 5.94 3.07 -18.51
CA LYS A 37 6.97 2.41 -17.69
C LYS A 37 6.94 0.89 -17.87
N GLY A 38 5.80 0.32 -18.26
CA GLY A 38 5.68 -1.10 -18.60
C GLY A 38 4.27 -1.67 -18.50
N LYS A 39 4.14 -2.97 -18.82
CA LYS A 39 2.87 -3.72 -18.91
C LYS A 39 1.97 -3.59 -17.67
N PHE A 40 2.56 -3.41 -16.49
CA PHE A 40 1.84 -3.39 -15.23
C PHE A 40 1.68 -1.99 -14.61
N GLU A 41 1.83 -0.91 -15.38
CA GLU A 41 1.65 0.46 -14.87
C GLU A 41 0.18 0.87 -14.70
N ASN A 42 -0.71 0.37 -15.56
CA ASN A 42 -2.09 0.83 -15.64
C ASN A 42 -3.05 -0.09 -14.88
N GLY A 43 -2.80 -0.25 -13.58
CA GLY A 43 -3.54 -1.15 -12.74
C GLY A 43 -2.99 -1.24 -11.33
N PHE A 44 -3.40 -2.30 -10.63
CA PHE A 44 -2.85 -2.66 -9.32
C PHE A 44 -2.71 -4.17 -9.19
N PHE A 45 -1.89 -4.60 -8.24
CA PHE A 45 -1.65 -6.00 -7.97
C PHE A 45 -2.55 -6.51 -6.85
N ILE A 46 -2.87 -7.80 -6.91
CA ILE A 46 -3.39 -8.56 -5.79
C ILE A 46 -2.36 -9.63 -5.46
N VAL A 47 -1.88 -9.60 -4.23
CA VAL A 47 -1.07 -10.66 -3.67
C VAL A 47 -2.00 -11.68 -3.05
N ASN A 48 -1.94 -12.92 -3.55
CA ASN A 48 -2.78 -14.03 -3.14
C ASN A 48 -1.99 -14.98 -2.26
N GLU A 49 -2.54 -15.30 -1.09
CA GLU A 49 -1.91 -16.17 -0.09
C GLU A 49 -1.59 -17.55 -0.69
N GLY A 50 -2.50 -18.05 -1.53
CA GLY A 50 -2.47 -19.43 -2.01
C GLY A 50 -3.03 -20.41 -0.98
N TRP A 51 -3.15 -21.67 -1.39
CA TRP A 51 -3.71 -22.71 -0.53
C TRP A 51 -2.60 -23.48 0.17
N PHE A 52 -2.36 -23.15 1.44
CA PHE A 52 -1.37 -23.82 2.28
C PHE A 52 -1.46 -25.35 2.16
N GLY A 53 -0.35 -25.97 1.73
CA GLY A 53 -0.22 -27.42 1.57
C GLY A 53 -0.78 -27.98 0.25
N ARG A 54 -1.27 -27.13 -0.66
CA ARG A 54 -1.75 -27.51 -1.99
C ARG A 54 -1.19 -26.67 -3.13
N GLY A 55 -0.62 -25.51 -2.82
CA GLY A 55 -0.04 -24.62 -3.81
C GLY A 55 0.61 -23.40 -3.14
N THR A 56 1.53 -22.78 -3.86
CA THR A 56 2.13 -21.52 -3.44
C THR A 56 1.14 -20.38 -3.58
N GLY A 57 1.44 -19.24 -2.96
CA GLY A 57 0.81 -17.98 -3.34
C GLY A 57 1.09 -17.58 -4.80
N GLU A 58 0.38 -16.56 -5.25
CA GLU A 58 0.54 -15.99 -6.58
C GLU A 58 0.24 -14.48 -6.59
N VAL A 59 0.47 -13.85 -7.74
CA VAL A 59 0.17 -12.44 -7.95
C VAL A 59 -0.79 -12.33 -9.13
N SER A 60 -1.86 -11.57 -8.93
CA SER A 60 -2.78 -11.14 -9.98
C SER A 60 -2.62 -9.65 -10.26
N PHE A 61 -3.06 -9.20 -11.43
CA PHE A 61 -3.07 -7.78 -11.82
C PHE A 61 -4.41 -7.38 -12.41
N PHE A 62 -4.99 -6.32 -11.86
CA PHE A 62 -6.22 -5.71 -12.36
C PHE A 62 -5.86 -4.57 -13.31
N ASN A 63 -6.22 -4.69 -14.58
CA ASN A 63 -5.90 -3.70 -15.61
C ASN A 63 -7.07 -2.72 -15.79
N TYR A 64 -6.83 -1.42 -15.57
CA TYR A 64 -7.89 -0.41 -15.61
C TYR A 64 -8.51 -0.23 -17.00
N SER A 65 -7.71 -0.30 -18.08
CA SER A 65 -8.23 -0.12 -19.45
C SER A 65 -9.20 -1.22 -19.87
N THR A 66 -8.97 -2.44 -19.40
CA THR A 66 -9.76 -3.61 -19.80
C THR A 66 -10.79 -4.03 -18.76
N GLY A 67 -10.64 -3.57 -17.51
CA GLY A 67 -11.43 -4.03 -16.37
C GLY A 67 -11.21 -5.51 -16.02
N LYS A 68 -10.11 -6.11 -16.50
CA LYS A 68 -9.83 -7.55 -16.32
C LYS A 68 -8.77 -7.78 -15.25
N LEU A 69 -9.03 -8.80 -14.42
CA LEU A 69 -8.04 -9.39 -13.51
C LEU A 69 -7.34 -10.55 -14.23
N THR A 70 -6.00 -10.55 -14.22
CA THR A 70 -5.19 -11.65 -14.74
C THR A 70 -4.35 -12.23 -13.62
N ASP A 71 -4.46 -13.53 -13.38
CA ASP A 71 -3.73 -14.26 -12.34
C ASP A 71 -2.34 -14.76 -12.77
N SER A 72 -1.62 -15.36 -11.81
CA SER A 72 -0.37 -16.08 -12.04
C SER A 72 0.70 -15.30 -12.80
N ILE A 73 0.65 -13.95 -12.75
CA ILE A 73 1.47 -13.10 -13.62
C ILE A 73 2.96 -13.20 -13.29
N PHE A 74 3.32 -13.45 -12.03
CA PHE A 74 4.72 -13.67 -11.66
C PHE A 74 5.34 -14.85 -12.43
N LYS A 75 4.65 -16.00 -12.49
CA LYS A 75 5.12 -17.19 -13.22
C LYS A 75 5.19 -16.95 -14.72
N ARG A 76 4.22 -16.22 -15.28
CA ARG A 76 4.20 -15.85 -16.71
C ARG A 76 5.39 -14.97 -17.08
N GLU A 77 5.77 -14.04 -16.21
CA GLU A 77 6.89 -13.14 -16.47
C GLU A 77 8.25 -13.72 -16.07
N ASN A 78 8.31 -14.80 -15.29
CA ASN A 78 9.55 -15.41 -14.81
C ASN A 78 9.55 -16.92 -15.05
N ALA A 79 9.73 -17.32 -16.32
CA ALA A 79 9.84 -18.73 -16.69
C ALA A 79 10.90 -19.46 -15.84
N GLY A 80 10.49 -20.59 -15.25
CA GLY A 80 11.35 -21.42 -14.38
C GLY A 80 11.52 -20.91 -12.94
N LYS A 81 10.94 -19.76 -12.57
CA LYS A 81 10.95 -19.26 -11.19
C LYS A 81 9.62 -19.54 -10.49
N ASP A 82 9.68 -19.74 -9.18
CA ASP A 82 8.51 -20.03 -8.35
C ASP A 82 8.61 -19.40 -6.96
N LEU A 83 7.52 -19.57 -6.20
CA LEU A 83 7.37 -19.15 -4.81
C LEU A 83 7.36 -20.36 -3.86
N LYS A 84 8.03 -21.48 -4.22
CA LYS A 84 8.02 -22.70 -3.41
C LYS A 84 8.60 -22.51 -2.01
N PRO A 85 8.29 -23.40 -1.04
CA PRO A 85 7.53 -24.66 -1.17
C PRO A 85 6.01 -24.49 -1.32
N GLU A 86 5.29 -25.56 -1.68
CA GLU A 86 3.80 -25.57 -1.75
C GLU A 86 3.12 -25.37 -0.38
N SER A 87 3.88 -25.49 0.69
CA SER A 87 3.48 -25.09 2.04
C SER A 87 3.66 -23.59 2.31
N SER A 88 4.07 -22.80 1.31
CA SER A 88 4.24 -21.37 1.48
C SER A 88 2.97 -20.57 1.24
N THR A 89 2.84 -19.49 2.01
CA THR A 89 1.73 -18.54 1.93
C THR A 89 2.27 -17.16 1.61
N LEU A 90 1.86 -16.57 0.49
CA LEU A 90 2.30 -15.23 0.09
C LEU A 90 1.38 -14.17 0.73
N GLN A 91 1.75 -13.67 1.91
CA GLN A 91 0.82 -12.91 2.74
C GLN A 91 0.91 -11.40 2.56
N TYR A 92 2.01 -10.89 2.01
CA TYR A 92 2.27 -9.46 2.00
C TYR A 92 2.96 -9.01 0.72
N GLY A 93 2.61 -7.81 0.30
CA GLY A 93 3.21 -7.13 -0.84
C GLY A 93 3.27 -5.63 -0.61
N THR A 94 4.31 -4.98 -1.12
CA THR A 94 4.40 -3.52 -1.15
C THR A 94 5.33 -3.05 -2.26
N ILE A 95 5.11 -1.85 -2.77
CA ILE A 95 6.00 -1.21 -3.73
C ILE A 95 6.90 -0.21 -3.00
N PHE A 96 8.20 -0.29 -3.28
CA PHE A 96 9.20 0.67 -2.82
C PHE A 96 10.27 0.90 -3.89
N LYS A 97 10.46 2.17 -4.28
CA LYS A 97 11.40 2.60 -5.34
C LYS A 97 11.27 1.74 -6.61
N ASP A 98 10.08 1.70 -7.20
CA ASP A 98 9.74 0.96 -8.42
C ASP A 98 9.91 -0.58 -8.35
N ASN A 99 10.14 -1.15 -7.17
CA ASN A 99 10.20 -2.59 -6.97
C ASN A 99 9.01 -3.06 -6.14
N LEU A 100 8.38 -4.15 -6.58
CA LEU A 100 7.38 -4.88 -5.81
C LEU A 100 8.09 -5.95 -4.97
N TYR A 101 7.92 -5.85 -3.66
CA TYR A 101 8.42 -6.80 -2.67
C TYR A 101 7.30 -7.77 -2.32
N LEU A 102 7.53 -9.06 -2.56
CA LEU A 102 6.61 -10.16 -2.29
C LEU A 102 7.15 -10.95 -1.11
N VAL A 103 6.41 -11.02 -0.01
CA VAL A 103 6.87 -11.63 1.24
C VAL A 103 6.02 -12.86 1.55
N SER A 104 6.63 -14.03 1.44
CA SER A 104 5.99 -15.27 1.90
C SER A 104 6.14 -15.42 3.40
N LYS A 105 5.01 -15.67 4.07
CA LYS A 105 4.94 -15.94 5.48
C LYS A 105 5.57 -17.28 5.80
N VAL A 106 4.90 -18.40 5.54
CA VAL A 106 5.40 -19.71 6.00
C VAL A 106 6.43 -20.30 5.03
N GLY A 107 7.71 -20.37 5.40
CA GLY A 107 8.75 -21.14 4.72
C GLY A 107 9.15 -20.73 3.30
N GLY A 108 8.39 -19.83 2.65
CA GLY A 108 8.65 -19.34 1.30
C GLY A 108 9.70 -18.23 1.22
N PRO A 109 10.01 -17.76 0.00
CA PRO A 109 11.01 -16.72 -0.23
C PRO A 109 10.48 -15.31 0.07
N VAL A 110 11.40 -14.36 0.14
CA VAL A 110 11.08 -12.94 -0.15
C VAL A 110 11.59 -12.67 -1.56
N VAL A 111 10.72 -12.20 -2.45
CA VAL A 111 11.06 -11.95 -3.86
C VAL A 111 10.92 -10.47 -4.16
N VAL A 112 11.89 -9.93 -4.89
CA VAL A 112 11.87 -8.56 -5.39
C VAL A 112 11.78 -8.59 -6.90
N VAL A 113 10.74 -7.96 -7.43
CA VAL A 113 10.54 -7.82 -8.87
C VAL A 113 10.44 -6.35 -9.24
N ASP A 114 10.79 -6.03 -10.47
CA ASP A 114 10.45 -4.73 -11.05
C ASP A 114 8.92 -4.57 -11.10
N ALA A 115 8.38 -3.46 -10.59
CA ALA A 115 6.94 -3.28 -10.45
C ALA A 115 6.21 -3.06 -11.79
N TYR A 116 6.93 -2.78 -12.89
CA TYR A 116 6.33 -2.48 -14.19
C TYR A 116 6.45 -3.62 -15.20
N THR A 117 7.45 -4.50 -15.02
CA THR A 117 7.73 -5.65 -15.88
C THR A 117 7.57 -6.99 -15.17
N LEU A 118 7.51 -7.01 -13.84
CA LEU A 118 7.44 -8.19 -12.99
C LEU A 118 8.64 -9.15 -13.09
N LYS A 119 9.74 -8.74 -13.73
CA LYS A 119 10.97 -9.53 -13.77
C LYS A 119 11.63 -9.54 -12.39
N GLU A 120 11.91 -10.73 -11.86
CA GLU A 120 12.59 -10.91 -10.58
C GLU A 120 14.03 -10.40 -10.66
N LYS A 121 14.37 -9.50 -9.74
CA LYS A 121 15.68 -8.84 -9.60
C LYS A 121 16.52 -9.43 -8.48
N ALA A 122 15.89 -9.84 -7.39
CA ALA A 122 16.58 -10.39 -6.22
C ALA A 122 15.63 -11.23 -5.36
N ARG A 123 16.20 -12.01 -4.43
CA ARG A 123 15.43 -12.80 -3.47
C ARG A 123 16.20 -13.13 -2.18
N ILE A 124 15.45 -13.29 -1.09
CA ILE A 124 15.84 -14.13 0.04
C ILE A 124 15.26 -15.52 -0.24
N ALA A 125 16.12 -16.54 -0.31
CA ALA A 125 15.69 -17.91 -0.60
C ALA A 125 14.71 -18.46 0.46
N ALA A 126 13.83 -19.34 0.02
CA ALA A 126 12.97 -20.12 0.90
C ALA A 126 13.82 -20.93 1.90
N LYS A 127 13.37 -20.99 3.15
CA LYS A 127 14.04 -21.74 4.21
C LYS A 127 13.01 -22.20 5.22
N GLY A 128 13.05 -23.49 5.57
CA GLY A 128 12.17 -24.06 6.59
C GLY A 128 12.28 -23.31 7.92
N GLY A 129 11.14 -23.10 8.58
CA GLY A 129 11.05 -22.34 9.83
C GLY A 129 11.02 -20.82 9.65
N ASN A 130 11.24 -20.28 8.44
CA ASN A 130 10.97 -18.87 8.18
C ASN A 130 9.47 -18.58 8.33
N ASP A 131 9.17 -17.44 8.93
CA ASP A 131 7.82 -16.93 9.09
C ASP A 131 7.86 -15.40 8.95
N TRP A 132 8.08 -14.93 7.71
CA TRP A 132 8.16 -13.49 7.41
C TRP A 132 6.78 -12.84 7.44
N ARG A 133 6.72 -11.53 7.63
CA ARG A 133 5.44 -10.82 7.79
C ARG A 133 5.36 -9.66 6.81
N ALA A 134 5.90 -8.50 7.14
CA ALA A 134 5.85 -7.31 6.31
C ALA A 134 7.24 -6.83 5.91
N PHE A 135 7.31 -6.13 4.79
CA PHE A 135 8.49 -5.38 4.36
C PHE A 135 8.21 -3.87 4.45
N LEU A 136 9.21 -3.10 4.86
CA LEU A 136 9.21 -1.64 4.83
C LEU A 136 10.55 -1.13 4.30
N GLY A 137 10.54 -0.44 3.15
CA GLY A 137 11.71 0.27 2.64
C GLY A 137 12.02 1.51 3.48
N ILE A 138 13.29 1.75 3.79
CA ILE A 138 13.76 2.92 4.55
C ILE A 138 14.46 3.91 3.62
N ASP A 139 15.46 3.44 2.88
CA ASP A 139 16.26 4.20 1.93
C ASP A 139 16.70 3.31 0.74
N GLU A 140 17.62 3.75 -0.13
CA GLU A 140 18.10 2.90 -1.26
C GLU A 140 18.87 1.64 -0.85
N ASN A 141 19.44 1.61 0.35
CA ASN A 141 20.31 0.55 0.82
C ASN A 141 19.63 -0.33 1.87
N THR A 142 18.69 0.25 2.63
CA THR A 142 18.13 -0.37 3.83
C THR A 142 16.62 -0.56 3.74
N GLY A 143 16.17 -1.77 4.09
CA GLY A 143 14.79 -2.07 4.42
C GLY A 143 14.67 -2.78 5.76
N LEU A 144 13.44 -2.92 6.23
CA LEU A 144 13.06 -3.73 7.38
C LEU A 144 12.19 -4.88 6.93
N LEU A 145 12.43 -6.05 7.52
CA LEU A 145 11.64 -7.26 7.31
C LEU A 145 11.20 -7.81 8.66
N SER A 146 9.90 -7.77 8.92
CA SER A 146 9.31 -8.32 10.13
C SER A 146 9.03 -9.81 10.00
N SER A 147 8.97 -10.51 11.13
CA SER A 147 8.79 -11.96 11.22
C SER A 147 8.02 -12.37 12.47
N SER A 148 7.82 -13.68 12.64
CA SER A 148 7.31 -14.25 13.90
C SER A 148 8.26 -14.14 15.10
N SER A 149 9.51 -13.73 14.88
CA SER A 149 10.58 -13.69 15.89
C SER A 149 11.23 -12.31 16.06
N GLY A 150 10.86 -11.33 15.22
CA GLY A 150 11.19 -9.93 15.40
C GLY A 150 11.25 -9.15 14.11
N VAL A 151 12.10 -8.11 14.07
CA VAL A 151 12.32 -7.27 12.88
C VAL A 151 13.80 -7.23 12.54
N TYR A 152 14.11 -7.38 11.25
CA TYR A 152 15.48 -7.45 10.75
C TYR A 152 15.76 -6.33 9.76
N LEU A 153 16.95 -5.73 9.87
CA LEU A 153 17.53 -4.88 8.84
C LEU A 153 17.94 -5.74 7.65
N VAL A 154 17.58 -5.29 6.45
CA VAL A 154 17.85 -5.94 5.17
C VAL A 154 18.65 -5.01 4.27
N ASN A 155 19.74 -5.52 3.72
CA ASN A 155 20.49 -4.83 2.67
C ASN A 155 19.79 -5.05 1.34
N LEU A 156 19.33 -3.97 0.71
CA LEU A 156 18.51 -4.02 -0.51
C LEU A 156 19.33 -4.31 -1.78
N LYS A 157 20.66 -4.19 -1.75
CA LYS A 157 21.53 -4.50 -2.90
C LYS A 157 21.68 -6.00 -3.12
N ASN A 158 21.77 -6.76 -2.02
CA ASN A 158 21.97 -8.21 -2.07
C ASN A 158 20.84 -9.00 -1.40
N MET A 159 19.78 -8.33 -0.97
CA MET A 159 18.64 -8.90 -0.25
C MET A 159 19.05 -9.83 0.89
N THR A 160 19.95 -9.35 1.77
CA THR A 160 20.39 -10.13 2.94
C THR A 160 19.93 -9.47 4.24
N ALA A 161 19.25 -10.23 5.10
CA ALA A 161 18.97 -9.81 6.47
C ALA A 161 20.24 -9.93 7.33
N TYR A 162 20.66 -8.85 7.99
CA TYR A 162 21.99 -8.80 8.61
C TYR A 162 22.00 -8.43 10.10
N ALA A 163 20.94 -7.80 10.62
CA ALA A 163 20.85 -7.45 12.03
C ALA A 163 19.39 -7.46 12.50
N LYS A 164 19.13 -7.95 13.72
CA LYS A 164 17.81 -7.88 14.35
C LYS A 164 17.70 -6.58 15.16
N LEU A 165 16.56 -5.90 15.08
CA LEU A 165 16.28 -4.71 15.90
C LEU A 165 16.11 -5.10 17.37
N VAL A 166 16.77 -4.35 18.25
CA VAL A 166 16.71 -4.55 19.69
C VAL A 166 15.35 -4.10 20.23
N GLY A 167 14.65 -4.99 20.92
CA GLY A 167 13.36 -4.70 21.57
C GLY A 167 12.12 -4.95 20.69
N ALA A 168 12.30 -5.44 19.46
CA ALA A 168 11.24 -5.93 18.57
C ALA A 168 11.23 -7.46 18.60
N ASP A 169 10.86 -8.04 19.74
CA ASP A 169 10.85 -9.48 19.96
C ASP A 169 9.47 -10.11 19.71
N GLY A 170 9.48 -11.39 19.34
CA GLY A 170 8.27 -12.14 19.02
C GLY A 170 7.65 -11.73 17.70
N GLN A 171 6.34 -11.99 17.54
CA GLN A 171 5.66 -11.72 16.27
C GLN A 171 5.50 -10.22 16.06
N VAL A 172 6.04 -9.72 14.95
CA VAL A 172 5.86 -8.35 14.48
C VAL A 172 5.31 -8.41 13.06
N GLY A 173 4.23 -7.65 12.82
CA GLY A 173 3.48 -7.62 11.58
C GLY A 173 3.76 -6.35 10.79
N ASP A 174 2.70 -5.58 10.55
CA ASP A 174 2.74 -4.36 9.76
C ASP A 174 3.74 -3.33 10.30
N MET A 175 4.34 -2.60 9.38
CA MET A 175 5.28 -1.53 9.66
C MET A 175 5.00 -0.34 8.74
N ILE A 176 5.15 0.87 9.27
CA ILE A 176 5.05 2.10 8.46
C ILE A 176 6.05 3.14 8.94
N LYS A 177 6.69 3.84 8.00
CA LYS A 177 7.52 5.01 8.28
C LYS A 177 6.71 6.29 8.07
N SER A 178 6.77 7.20 9.04
CA SER A 178 6.26 8.57 8.88
C SER A 178 7.11 9.54 9.69
N GLY A 179 7.46 10.67 9.09
CA GLY A 179 8.39 11.64 9.66
C GLY A 179 9.69 10.98 10.13
N ASN A 180 10.04 11.24 11.39
CA ASN A 180 11.26 10.77 12.04
C ASN A 180 11.12 9.38 12.68
N TYR A 181 9.97 8.72 12.52
CA TYR A 181 9.66 7.49 13.23
C TYR A 181 9.23 6.34 12.33
N ILE A 182 9.42 5.14 12.86
CA ILE A 182 8.94 3.87 12.33
C ILE A 182 7.97 3.29 13.35
N PHE A 183 6.77 2.96 12.90
CA PHE A 183 5.69 2.39 13.69
C PHE A 183 5.54 0.92 13.31
N MET A 184 5.49 0.02 14.29
CA MET A 184 5.44 -1.43 14.04
C MET A 184 4.41 -2.10 14.95
N HIS A 185 3.66 -3.06 14.40
CA HIS A 185 2.66 -3.82 15.14
C HIS A 185 3.28 -5.09 15.73
N SER A 186 3.43 -5.12 17.05
CA SER A 186 3.87 -6.27 17.82
C SER A 186 2.68 -6.99 18.45
N ALA A 187 2.69 -8.32 18.39
CA ALA A 187 1.66 -9.16 19.01
C ALA A 187 1.63 -9.05 20.53
N THR A 188 2.79 -8.85 21.16
CA THR A 188 2.95 -8.82 22.61
C THR A 188 2.88 -7.40 23.15
N ASP A 189 3.43 -6.43 22.43
CA ASP A 189 3.61 -5.06 22.89
C ASP A 189 2.61 -4.06 22.30
N GLY A 190 1.79 -4.47 21.34
CA GLY A 190 0.89 -3.56 20.63
C GLY A 190 1.69 -2.73 19.62
N LEU A 191 1.81 -1.43 19.85
CA LEU A 191 2.56 -0.51 18.99
C LEU A 191 3.99 -0.33 19.50
N LEU A 192 4.96 -0.58 18.64
CA LEU A 192 6.35 -0.17 18.83
C LEU A 192 6.62 1.08 17.99
N ILE A 193 7.29 2.08 18.57
CA ILE A 193 7.74 3.29 17.88
C ILE A 193 9.26 3.35 17.97
N TYR A 194 9.93 3.45 16.83
CA TYR A 194 11.38 3.51 16.70
C TYR A 194 11.81 4.83 16.07
N ASN A 195 12.97 5.34 16.46
CA ASN A 195 13.61 6.45 15.77
C ASN A 195 14.12 5.95 14.40
N ALA A 196 13.75 6.63 13.32
CA ALA A 196 14.11 6.22 11.97
C ALA A 196 15.60 6.47 11.62
N SER A 197 16.25 7.38 12.35
CA SER A 197 17.65 7.77 12.10
C SER A 197 18.67 6.72 12.56
N ASP A 198 18.36 5.98 13.62
CA ASP A 198 19.29 5.06 14.28
C ASP A 198 18.68 3.71 14.67
N TYR A 199 17.39 3.50 14.36
CA TYR A 199 16.65 2.28 14.67
C TYR A 199 16.62 1.93 16.16
N THR A 200 16.69 2.93 17.04
CA THR A 200 16.50 2.73 18.48
C THR A 200 15.02 2.75 18.85
N LEU A 201 14.62 1.87 19.77
CA LEU A 201 13.27 1.83 20.30
C LEU A 201 12.98 3.10 21.12
N ASN A 202 11.97 3.87 20.70
CA ASN A 202 11.53 5.09 21.38
C ASN A 202 10.42 4.80 22.41
N ARG A 203 9.39 4.05 22.03
CA ARG A 203 8.20 3.81 22.88
C ARG A 203 7.49 2.50 22.56
N LYS A 204 6.84 1.92 23.57
CA LYS A 204 5.87 0.82 23.44
C LYS A 204 4.49 1.27 23.92
N ILE A 205 3.41 0.91 23.20
CA ILE A 205 2.02 1.24 23.56
C ILE A 205 1.16 -0.01 23.40
N LYS A 206 0.64 -0.54 24.52
CA LYS A 206 -0.17 -1.77 24.54
C LYS A 206 -1.54 -1.57 23.88
N GLY A 207 -2.17 -2.69 23.50
CA GLY A 207 -3.58 -2.75 23.12
C GLY A 207 -3.90 -2.43 21.66
N MET A 208 -2.89 -2.23 20.81
CA MET A 208 -3.10 -2.10 19.36
C MET A 208 -3.45 -3.45 18.73
N THR A 209 -4.51 -3.48 17.93
CA THR A 209 -5.04 -4.69 17.28
C THR A 209 -5.02 -4.60 15.76
N VAL A 210 -5.11 -3.40 15.19
CA VAL A 210 -5.10 -3.17 13.74
C VAL A 210 -4.20 -1.97 13.44
N GLY A 211 -3.29 -2.11 12.49
CA GLY A 211 -2.49 -1.01 11.94
C GLY A 211 -1.92 -1.46 10.60
N PHE A 212 -1.44 -0.59 9.71
CA PHE A 212 -1.45 0.88 9.79
C PHE A 212 -2.05 1.52 8.54
N ALA A 213 -2.50 2.77 8.68
CA ALA A 213 -2.77 3.68 7.57
C ALA A 213 -2.06 5.03 7.79
N LYS A 214 -1.80 5.78 6.71
CA LYS A 214 -1.17 7.10 6.77
C LYS A 214 -1.95 8.10 5.91
N THR A 215 -2.41 9.17 6.53
CA THR A 215 -3.11 10.26 5.83
C THR A 215 -2.12 11.28 5.25
N PRO A 216 -2.52 12.13 4.27
CA PRO A 216 -1.63 13.10 3.61
C PRO A 216 -0.90 14.06 4.56
N ASN A 217 -1.52 14.42 5.69
CA ASN A 217 -0.88 15.19 6.75
C ASN A 217 0.21 14.43 7.54
N GLY A 218 0.54 13.20 7.16
CA GLY A 218 1.58 12.37 7.77
C GLY A 218 1.14 11.59 9.01
N LYS A 219 -0.05 11.85 9.57
CA LYS A 219 -0.54 11.14 10.75
C LYS A 219 -0.65 9.64 10.50
N VAL A 220 -0.22 8.86 11.49
CA VAL A 220 -0.28 7.39 11.45
C VAL A 220 -1.48 6.92 12.24
N TRP A 221 -2.31 6.11 11.60
CA TRP A 221 -3.58 5.62 12.12
C TRP A 221 -3.52 4.13 12.41
N TYR A 222 -4.13 3.75 13.53
CA TYR A 222 -4.23 2.37 14.01
C TYR A 222 -5.44 2.24 14.95
N ALA A 223 -5.92 1.02 15.19
CA ALA A 223 -7.03 0.77 16.09
C ALA A 223 -6.66 -0.19 17.22
N GLY A 224 -7.40 -0.10 18.31
CA GLY A 224 -7.24 -0.92 19.50
C GLY A 224 -8.50 -0.89 20.34
N ALA A 225 -8.98 -2.07 20.76
CA ALA A 225 -10.27 -2.21 21.44
C ALA A 225 -11.40 -1.51 20.64
N LYS A 226 -12.07 -0.52 21.22
CA LYS A 226 -13.16 0.26 20.61
C LYS A 226 -12.73 1.66 20.18
N TYR A 227 -11.48 1.85 19.76
CA TYR A 227 -10.97 3.16 19.38
C TYR A 227 -10.15 3.09 18.11
N LEU A 228 -10.31 4.12 17.27
CA LEU A 228 -9.39 4.49 16.21
C LEU A 228 -8.47 5.58 16.75
N TYR A 229 -7.18 5.33 16.71
CA TYR A 229 -6.13 6.21 17.20
C TYR A 229 -5.37 6.85 16.05
N GLN A 230 -4.84 8.05 16.29
CA GLN A 230 -3.83 8.67 15.45
C GLN A 230 -2.61 9.07 16.27
N THR A 231 -1.44 9.06 15.64
CA THR A 231 -0.22 9.64 16.19
C THR A 231 0.41 10.60 15.18
N ASP A 232 0.73 11.79 15.66
CA ASP A 232 1.49 12.79 14.93
C ASP A 232 2.96 12.34 14.82
N PRO A 233 3.52 12.22 13.60
CA PRO A 233 4.87 11.67 13.39
C PRO A 233 6.00 12.67 13.64
N GLN A 234 5.71 13.89 14.10
CA GLN A 234 6.74 14.88 14.48
C GLN A 234 6.84 14.98 16.00
N THR A 235 5.69 14.97 16.68
CA THR A 235 5.58 15.23 18.13
C THR A 235 5.27 13.98 18.95
N LEU A 236 4.83 12.89 18.29
CA LEU A 236 4.25 11.71 18.92
C LEU A 236 2.98 11.99 19.75
N ALA A 237 2.34 13.15 19.51
CA ALA A 237 1.04 13.46 20.11
C ALA A 237 -0.01 12.46 19.62
N LYS A 238 -0.80 11.93 20.55
CA LYS A 238 -1.82 10.91 20.30
C LYS A 238 -3.21 11.53 20.44
N ASP A 239 -4.12 11.12 19.57
CA ASP A 239 -5.56 11.39 19.69
C ASP A 239 -6.36 10.14 19.32
N SER A 240 -7.67 10.14 19.60
CA SER A 240 -8.55 9.00 19.34
C SER A 240 -10.01 9.39 19.15
N VAL A 241 -10.71 8.56 18.39
CA VAL A 241 -12.18 8.56 18.28
C VAL A 241 -12.73 7.17 18.61
N SER A 242 -13.88 7.12 19.27
CA SER A 242 -14.55 5.86 19.61
C SER A 242 -15.13 5.18 18.38
N LEU A 243 -15.04 3.86 18.35
CA LEU A 243 -15.70 2.98 17.39
C LEU A 243 -16.92 2.32 18.07
N SER A 244 -17.99 2.07 17.30
CA SER A 244 -19.17 1.33 17.75
C SER A 244 -18.92 -0.18 17.88
N PHE A 245 -17.73 -0.66 17.50
CA PHE A 245 -17.34 -2.06 17.48
C PHE A 245 -15.94 -2.27 18.06
N THR A 246 -15.67 -3.51 18.47
CA THR A 246 -14.35 -3.94 18.92
C THR A 246 -13.53 -4.39 17.72
N THR A 247 -12.26 -4.00 17.70
CA THR A 247 -11.27 -4.42 16.71
C THR A 247 -10.43 -5.58 17.22
N TYR A 248 -10.03 -6.49 16.32
CA TYR A 248 -9.30 -7.71 16.64
C TYR A 248 -8.00 -7.82 15.86
N ALA A 249 -7.00 -8.45 16.48
CA ALA A 249 -5.70 -8.69 15.86
C ALA A 249 -5.67 -10.04 15.14
N SER A 250 -4.96 -10.10 14.03
CA SER A 250 -4.75 -11.29 13.20
C SER A 250 -3.41 -11.94 13.54
N TRP A 251 -3.29 -12.70 14.64
CA TRP A 251 -2.00 -13.35 14.99
C TRP A 251 -1.93 -14.86 14.70
N GLY A 252 -3.07 -15.58 14.74
CA GLY A 252 -3.11 -17.00 14.39
C GLY A 252 -2.82 -17.23 12.91
N ALA A 253 -3.72 -16.76 12.04
CA ALA A 253 -3.50 -16.67 10.59
C ALA A 253 -3.16 -15.22 10.24
N TRP A 254 -1.94 -14.79 10.56
CA TRP A 254 -1.55 -13.39 10.36
C TRP A 254 -1.73 -12.88 8.94
N HIS A 255 -2.27 -11.67 8.85
CA HIS A 255 -2.36 -10.81 7.68
C HIS A 255 -2.23 -9.34 8.10
N ALA A 256 -1.91 -8.46 7.16
CA ALA A 256 -1.86 -7.02 7.39
C ALA A 256 -3.18 -6.45 7.93
N GLY A 257 -3.12 -5.40 8.75
CA GLY A 257 -4.29 -4.85 9.42
C GLY A 257 -5.29 -4.26 8.44
N SER A 258 -6.58 -4.54 8.66
CA SER A 258 -7.70 -4.13 7.80
C SER A 258 -8.06 -2.64 7.91
N ILE A 259 -7.10 -1.79 7.58
CA ILE A 259 -7.18 -0.34 7.57
C ILE A 259 -6.44 0.23 6.36
N THR A 260 -6.95 1.32 5.78
CA THR A 260 -6.29 2.10 4.73
C THR A 260 -6.65 3.58 4.88
N ALA A 261 -6.00 4.47 4.15
CA ALA A 261 -6.33 5.88 4.11
C ALA A 261 -6.38 6.39 2.66
N SER A 262 -7.16 7.45 2.46
CA SER A 262 -7.07 8.21 1.22
C SER A 262 -5.69 8.83 1.07
N THR A 263 -5.17 8.86 -0.16
CA THR A 263 -3.94 9.59 -0.50
C THR A 263 -4.20 11.04 -0.91
N LYS A 264 -5.49 11.44 -1.02
CA LYS A 264 -5.92 12.77 -1.45
C LYS A 264 -6.45 13.59 -0.28
N ASP A 265 -7.21 12.93 0.59
CA ASP A 265 -7.88 13.53 1.73
C ASP A 265 -7.40 12.90 3.04
N ASN A 266 -7.58 13.59 4.17
CA ASN A 266 -7.26 13.04 5.50
C ASN A 266 -8.36 12.08 6.00
N ILE A 267 -8.78 11.12 5.15
CA ILE A 267 -9.85 10.16 5.42
C ILE A 267 -9.24 8.78 5.66
N VAL A 268 -9.77 8.07 6.66
CA VAL A 268 -9.38 6.71 7.02
C VAL A 268 -10.54 5.75 6.82
N TYR A 269 -10.24 4.56 6.32
CA TYR A 269 -11.20 3.48 6.17
C TYR A 269 -10.73 2.25 6.94
N LEU A 270 -11.65 1.58 7.63
CA LEU A 270 -11.36 0.35 8.37
C LEU A 270 -12.50 -0.65 8.28
N LEU A 271 -12.15 -1.94 8.33
CA LEU A 271 -13.13 -3.02 8.32
C LEU A 271 -13.55 -3.39 9.73
N LYS A 272 -14.84 -3.66 9.92
CA LYS A 272 -15.36 -4.32 11.13
C LYS A 272 -15.32 -5.84 10.91
N THR A 273 -14.28 -6.47 11.45
CA THR A 273 -14.04 -7.92 11.35
C THR A 273 -14.36 -8.65 12.65
N GLY A 274 -14.56 -9.97 12.59
CA GLY A 274 -14.64 -10.82 13.77
C GLY A 274 -13.27 -11.19 14.33
N SER A 275 -13.23 -11.83 15.50
CA SER A 275 -11.97 -12.29 16.13
C SER A 275 -11.19 -13.33 15.32
N PHE A 276 -11.86 -13.96 14.34
CA PHE A 276 -11.27 -14.93 13.42
C PHE A 276 -11.29 -14.45 11.96
N GLY A 277 -11.43 -13.13 11.73
CA GLY A 277 -11.56 -12.55 10.39
C GLY A 277 -13.02 -12.45 9.92
N GLY A 278 -13.21 -12.31 8.61
CA GLY A 278 -14.52 -12.11 7.99
C GLY A 278 -15.13 -10.74 8.30
N GLY A 279 -16.47 -10.67 8.32
CA GLY A 279 -17.23 -9.43 8.45
C GLY A 279 -17.66 -8.85 7.09
N SER A 280 -18.57 -7.89 7.13
CA SER A 280 -19.16 -7.27 5.93
C SER A 280 -19.24 -5.75 5.97
N GLU A 281 -19.01 -5.10 7.11
CA GLU A 281 -19.17 -3.66 7.25
C GLU A 281 -17.83 -2.91 7.14
N VAL A 282 -17.80 -1.90 6.29
CA VAL A 282 -16.70 -0.95 6.10
C VAL A 282 -17.07 0.36 6.80
N TYR A 283 -16.15 0.95 7.56
CA TYR A 283 -16.33 2.23 8.23
C TYR A 283 -15.38 3.28 7.65
N LYS A 284 -15.83 4.55 7.65
CA LYS A 284 -15.09 5.72 7.19
C LYS A 284 -14.98 6.74 8.32
N TYR A 285 -13.79 7.24 8.57
CA TYR A 285 -13.55 8.40 9.42
C TYR A 285 -13.06 9.58 8.58
N ASP A 286 -13.84 10.66 8.57
CA ASP A 286 -13.55 11.89 7.79
C ASP A 286 -13.05 13.06 8.65
N GLY A 287 -12.76 12.81 9.92
CA GLY A 287 -12.45 13.84 10.91
C GLY A 287 -13.58 14.12 11.88
N THR A 288 -14.79 13.59 11.63
CA THR A 288 -15.95 13.76 12.52
C THR A 288 -16.36 12.43 13.16
N ALA A 289 -16.75 12.45 14.44
CA ALA A 289 -17.25 11.23 15.10
C ALA A 289 -18.55 10.71 14.45
N VAL A 290 -19.35 11.60 13.86
CA VAL A 290 -20.62 11.27 13.20
C VAL A 290 -20.42 10.32 12.01
N SER A 291 -19.30 10.41 11.29
CA SER A 291 -19.02 9.54 10.14
C SER A 291 -18.89 8.05 10.52
N LEU A 292 -18.71 7.76 11.81
CA LEU A 292 -18.58 6.39 12.35
C LEU A 292 -19.88 5.82 12.92
N ASN A 293 -20.99 6.59 12.90
CA ASN A 293 -22.28 6.14 13.44
C ASN A 293 -22.94 5.04 12.59
N ALA A 294 -22.57 4.94 11.31
CA ALA A 294 -23.07 3.93 10.39
C ALA A 294 -21.94 3.42 9.48
N PRO A 295 -22.06 2.20 8.94
CA PRO A 295 -21.14 1.71 7.92
C PRO A 295 -21.15 2.65 6.69
N PHE A 296 -19.95 2.89 6.17
CA PHE A 296 -19.72 3.53 4.88
C PHE A 296 -20.19 2.66 3.71
N ALA A 297 -19.98 1.34 3.83
CA ALA A 297 -20.45 0.34 2.88
C ALA A 297 -20.66 -0.99 3.61
N THR A 298 -21.55 -1.82 3.07
CA THR A 298 -21.77 -3.19 3.53
C THR A 298 -21.66 -4.13 2.33
N ASN A 299 -20.88 -5.20 2.46
CA ASN A 299 -20.76 -6.22 1.43
C ASN A 299 -22.11 -6.91 1.17
N PRO A 300 -22.35 -7.40 -0.06
CA PRO A 300 -23.50 -8.24 -0.35
C PRO A 300 -23.55 -9.51 0.51
N ASP A 301 -24.74 -10.11 0.60
CA ASP A 301 -24.95 -11.35 1.34
C ASP A 301 -23.94 -12.44 0.96
N LYS A 302 -23.48 -13.17 1.98
CA LYS A 302 -22.46 -14.22 1.90
C LYS A 302 -21.07 -13.75 1.49
N GLN A 303 -20.81 -12.48 1.25
CA GLN A 303 -19.47 -11.98 0.90
C GLN A 303 -18.78 -11.41 2.13
N ILE A 304 -17.70 -12.07 2.55
CA ILE A 304 -16.94 -11.72 3.75
C ILE A 304 -15.53 -11.26 3.39
N PHE A 305 -14.98 -10.36 4.19
CA PHE A 305 -13.58 -9.93 4.02
C PHE A 305 -12.60 -11.11 4.19
N TYR A 306 -11.50 -11.08 3.44
CA TYR A 306 -10.37 -12.01 3.58
C TYR A 306 -9.04 -11.26 3.55
N GLY A 307 -8.04 -11.77 4.29
CA GLY A 307 -6.74 -11.11 4.41
C GLY A 307 -6.87 -9.68 4.94
N LYS A 308 -6.08 -8.73 4.39
CA LYS A 308 -6.25 -7.30 4.68
C LYS A 308 -7.65 -6.82 4.30
N GLY A 309 -8.20 -7.33 3.18
CA GLY A 309 -9.58 -7.09 2.73
C GLY A 309 -9.88 -5.69 2.20
N ILE A 310 -8.99 -4.72 2.40
CA ILE A 310 -9.20 -3.32 2.01
C ILE A 310 -7.92 -2.70 1.46
N GLY A 311 -8.08 -1.89 0.42
CA GLY A 311 -7.07 -1.02 -0.15
C GLY A 311 -7.68 0.30 -0.64
N TYR A 312 -6.83 1.29 -0.91
CA TYR A 312 -7.26 2.54 -1.51
C TYR A 312 -6.51 2.76 -2.82
N ASP A 313 -7.27 2.93 -3.89
CA ASP A 313 -6.78 3.17 -5.23
C ASP A 313 -6.59 4.70 -5.45
N PRO A 314 -5.35 5.20 -5.49
CA PRO A 314 -5.10 6.62 -5.66
C PRO A 314 -5.48 7.13 -7.06
N LYS A 315 -5.38 6.28 -8.08
CA LYS A 315 -5.66 6.64 -9.48
C LYS A 315 -7.15 6.82 -9.68
N LEU A 316 -7.95 5.85 -9.22
CA LEU A 316 -9.41 5.90 -9.33
C LEU A 316 -10.08 6.74 -8.24
N ASN A 317 -9.36 7.11 -7.17
CA ASN A 317 -9.93 7.74 -5.96
C ASN A 317 -11.03 6.87 -5.33
N GLN A 318 -10.75 5.58 -5.15
CA GLN A 318 -11.74 4.58 -4.75
C GLN A 318 -11.21 3.67 -3.64
N VAL A 319 -12.11 3.19 -2.79
CA VAL A 319 -11.83 2.13 -1.84
C VAL A 319 -12.08 0.79 -2.54
N VAL A 320 -11.09 -0.09 -2.52
CA VAL A 320 -11.17 -1.43 -3.11
C VAL A 320 -11.31 -2.46 -1.99
N ILE A 321 -12.40 -3.21 -2.02
CA ILE A 321 -12.71 -4.26 -1.04
C ILE A 321 -12.54 -5.63 -1.70
N GLN A 322 -11.84 -6.53 -1.02
CA GLN A 322 -11.64 -7.92 -1.43
C GLN A 322 -12.48 -8.84 -0.54
N THR A 323 -13.24 -9.74 -1.16
CA THR A 323 -14.05 -10.71 -0.43
C THR A 323 -13.91 -12.11 -0.99
N VAL A 324 -14.25 -13.06 -0.14
CA VAL A 324 -14.55 -14.45 -0.49
C VAL A 324 -15.98 -14.78 -0.07
N GLN A 325 -16.57 -15.83 -0.65
CA GLN A 325 -17.86 -16.31 -0.18
C GLN A 325 -17.70 -17.03 1.17
N SER A 326 -18.54 -16.67 2.14
CA SER A 326 -18.63 -17.30 3.45
C SER A 326 -18.99 -18.77 3.34
N GLY A 327 -18.39 -19.61 4.18
CA GLY A 327 -18.63 -21.04 4.24
C GLY A 327 -17.31 -21.81 4.27
N TYR A 328 -17.28 -22.96 3.60
CA TYR A 328 -16.13 -23.87 3.57
C TYR A 328 -15.93 -24.45 2.16
N GLY A 329 -14.75 -25.03 1.90
CA GLY A 329 -14.45 -25.70 0.64
C GLY A 329 -14.70 -24.80 -0.57
N ALA A 330 -15.56 -25.24 -1.49
CA ALA A 330 -15.85 -24.54 -2.74
C ALA A 330 -16.35 -23.09 -2.59
N ASN A 331 -16.85 -22.68 -1.43
CA ASN A 331 -17.20 -21.28 -1.18
C ASN A 331 -15.97 -20.36 -1.32
N TYR A 332 -14.80 -20.80 -0.87
CA TYR A 332 -13.56 -20.03 -1.00
C TYR A 332 -13.02 -19.92 -2.44
N ALA A 333 -13.65 -20.59 -3.40
CA ALA A 333 -13.34 -20.41 -4.81
C ALA A 333 -14.11 -19.22 -5.43
N ILE A 334 -15.03 -18.58 -4.70
CA ILE A 334 -15.85 -17.46 -5.20
C ILE A 334 -15.35 -16.18 -4.54
N ASN A 335 -14.75 -15.29 -5.35
CA ASN A 335 -14.11 -14.08 -4.88
C ASN A 335 -14.69 -12.86 -5.60
N ASN A 336 -14.66 -11.69 -4.96
CA ASN A 336 -15.07 -10.44 -5.57
C ASN A 336 -14.14 -9.29 -5.19
N LEU A 337 -13.99 -8.36 -6.14
CA LEU A 337 -13.52 -7.00 -5.87
C LEU A 337 -14.72 -6.05 -5.95
N TYR A 338 -14.87 -5.20 -4.94
CA TYR A 338 -15.83 -4.10 -4.96
C TYR A 338 -15.11 -2.76 -4.95
N PHE A 339 -15.55 -1.84 -5.80
CA PHE A 339 -14.96 -0.51 -5.95
C PHE A 339 -15.97 0.54 -5.50
N TYR A 340 -15.69 1.22 -4.39
CA TYR A 340 -16.54 2.28 -3.87
C TYR A 340 -15.89 3.65 -4.08
N ASP A 341 -16.65 4.65 -4.53
CA ASP A 341 -16.17 6.04 -4.47
C ASP A 341 -16.09 6.55 -3.02
N THR A 342 -15.49 7.72 -2.81
CA THR A 342 -15.31 8.29 -1.47
C THR A 342 -16.61 8.66 -0.74
N ALA A 343 -17.75 8.67 -1.43
CA ALA A 343 -19.08 8.89 -0.87
C ALA A 343 -19.80 7.59 -0.48
N GLY A 344 -19.27 6.43 -0.87
CA GLY A 344 -19.82 5.10 -0.52
C GLY A 344 -20.65 4.48 -1.63
N ALA A 345 -20.70 5.08 -2.83
CA ALA A 345 -21.41 4.49 -3.96
C ALA A 345 -20.56 3.41 -4.63
N LEU A 346 -21.12 2.21 -4.78
CA LEU A 346 -20.52 1.12 -5.53
C LEU A 346 -20.43 1.48 -7.02
N LYS A 347 -19.21 1.51 -7.56
CA LYS A 347 -18.93 1.84 -8.96
C LYS A 347 -18.71 0.61 -9.83
N ASN A 348 -18.13 -0.44 -9.27
CA ASN A 348 -17.83 -1.65 -10.04
C ASN A 348 -17.73 -2.87 -9.11
N THR A 349 -18.04 -4.04 -9.68
CA THR A 349 -17.83 -5.35 -9.08
C THR A 349 -17.12 -6.24 -10.07
N VAL A 350 -16.02 -6.86 -9.65
CA VAL A 350 -15.23 -7.77 -10.48
C VAL A 350 -15.22 -9.14 -9.80
N PRO A 351 -16.07 -10.09 -10.24
CA PRO A 351 -16.02 -11.46 -9.75
C PRO A 351 -14.81 -12.19 -10.34
N TYR A 352 -14.23 -13.09 -9.56
CA TYR A 352 -13.20 -14.00 -10.04
C TYR A 352 -13.22 -15.32 -9.28
N GLU A 353 -12.93 -16.41 -9.99
CA GLU A 353 -13.01 -17.77 -9.48
C GLU A 353 -11.64 -18.35 -9.17
N GLY A 354 -11.60 -19.32 -8.25
CA GLY A 354 -10.40 -20.05 -7.86
C GLY A 354 -10.02 -19.85 -6.40
N TYR A 355 -9.21 -20.77 -5.89
CA TYR A 355 -8.72 -20.77 -4.51
C TYR A 355 -7.52 -19.83 -4.35
N HIS A 356 -7.82 -18.53 -4.36
CA HIS A 356 -6.82 -17.46 -4.34
C HIS A 356 -6.41 -17.06 -2.93
N PHE A 357 -7.39 -16.91 -2.02
CA PHE A 357 -7.17 -16.40 -0.67
C PHE A 357 -6.47 -15.02 -0.70
N PRO A 358 -7.16 -13.96 -1.19
CA PRO A 358 -6.54 -12.66 -1.48
C PRO A 358 -6.00 -12.01 -0.21
N ALA A 359 -4.68 -11.81 -0.14
CA ALA A 359 -4.01 -11.32 1.06
C ALA A 359 -4.01 -9.79 1.13
N ILE A 360 -3.56 -9.11 0.06
CA ILE A 360 -3.43 -7.64 0.03
C ILE A 360 -3.44 -7.09 -1.41
N THR A 361 -4.05 -5.93 -1.59
CA THR A 361 -3.91 -5.12 -2.82
C THR A 361 -2.70 -4.20 -2.72
N VAL A 362 -1.94 -4.10 -3.82
CA VAL A 362 -0.74 -3.26 -3.91
C VAL A 362 -0.88 -2.30 -5.09
N PHE A 363 -0.91 -1.01 -4.78
CA PHE A 363 -1.06 0.07 -5.75
C PHE A 363 0.28 0.73 -6.03
N HIS A 364 0.45 1.23 -7.25
CA HIS A 364 1.54 2.16 -7.56
C HIS A 364 1.36 3.45 -6.77
N GLN A 365 2.49 4.04 -6.33
CA GLN A 365 2.52 5.30 -5.59
C GLN A 365 2.53 6.51 -6.51
#